data_AF-A0A661KWB2-F1
#
_entry.id   AF-A0A661KWB2-F1
#
_cell.length_a   1.000
_cell.length_b   1.000
_cell.length_c   1.000
_cell.angle_alpha   90.00
_cell.angle_beta   90.00
_cell.angle_gamma   90.00
#
_symmetry.space_group_name_H-M   'P 1'
#
loop_
_entity.id
_entity.type
_entity.pdbx_description
1 polymer ?
#
loop_
_entity_poly.entity_id
_entity_poly.type
_entity_poly.pdbx_seq_one_letter_code
_entity_poly.pdbx_strand_id
1 'polypeptide(L)'
;MKFSMAYGMGMLKSHGIFVITDDNILVLWYSIIVTDLTQKKDKRWEKMKLSKEDVELFYKLYYSLLAYVNRKFDIIKGINSPEDLRGCPIEEINKVTNILYRQPRLIDLFVAEEPSNLSSDELSIISSWKNFVMGRFLIFRYLKKYTIFLDLSNTPKAYGVLALTFTFDEMLGQSLPIMVEAVLLPFKNKIIYDGILIPYRITFGSGIRHSFNDAYQEAKSRFGIITSLPFSPERAEQSDADKLRF
;
A
#
# COMPACT_ATOMS: atom_id res chain seq x y z
N MET A 1 -3.31 -66.32 11.55
CA MET A 1 -2.17 -65.69 10.84
C MET A 1 -2.62 -64.31 10.40
N LYS A 2 -2.14 -63.26 11.06
CA LYS A 2 -2.53 -61.86 10.83
C LYS A 2 -1.76 -61.33 9.62
N PHE A 3 -2.46 -60.74 8.65
CA PHE A 3 -1.85 -59.79 7.72
C PHE A 3 -2.31 -58.39 8.12
N SER A 4 -1.34 -57.57 8.53
CA SER A 4 -1.45 -56.15 8.77
C SER A 4 -0.88 -55.44 7.56
N MET A 5 -1.64 -54.53 6.94
CA MET A 5 -1.10 -53.56 6.01
C MET A 5 -1.69 -52.20 6.37
N ALA A 6 -0.80 -51.28 6.74
CA ALA A 6 -1.11 -49.93 7.18
C ALA A 6 -1.42 -49.02 5.99
N TYR A 7 -2.44 -48.18 6.14
CA TYR A 7 -2.57 -46.92 5.41
C TYR A 7 -2.98 -45.82 6.39
N GLY A 8 -2.05 -44.92 6.67
CA GLY A 8 -2.31 -43.68 7.39
C GLY A 8 -2.83 -42.63 6.42
N MET A 9 -4.03 -42.12 6.67
CA MET A 9 -4.61 -40.97 5.99
C MET A 9 -5.25 -40.09 7.05
N GLY A 10 -4.53 -39.08 7.51
CA GLY A 10 -4.97 -38.14 8.54
C GLY A 10 -5.25 -36.77 7.94
N MET A 11 -6.51 -36.48 7.64
CA MET A 11 -7.02 -35.12 7.50
C MET A 11 -8.47 -35.02 7.98
N LEU A 12 -8.70 -33.99 8.81
CA LEU A 12 -9.94 -33.25 9.06
C LEU A 12 -11.03 -33.89 9.94
N LYS A 13 -11.22 -33.32 11.14
CA LYS A 13 -12.33 -32.36 11.46
C LYS A 13 -12.36 -32.06 12.97
N SER A 14 -12.13 -30.82 13.36
CA SER A 14 -12.36 -30.32 14.73
C SER A 14 -13.85 -30.01 14.93
N HIS A 15 -14.56 -31.01 15.48
CA HIS A 15 -15.73 -30.97 16.36
C HIS A 15 -16.53 -29.67 16.49
N GLY A 16 -17.71 -29.63 15.86
CA GLY A 16 -18.90 -28.98 16.40
C GLY A 16 -19.88 -30.06 16.85
N ILE A 17 -20.28 -30.05 18.12
CA ILE A 17 -21.29 -30.96 18.66
C ILE A 17 -22.64 -30.25 18.53
N PHE A 18 -23.59 -30.87 17.81
CA PHE A 18 -25.00 -30.49 17.84
C PHE A 18 -25.74 -31.56 18.64
N VAL A 19 -26.49 -31.14 19.66
CA VAL A 19 -27.50 -31.98 20.32
C VAL A 19 -28.85 -31.37 19.97
N ILE A 20 -29.72 -32.17 19.34
CA ILE A 20 -31.12 -31.84 19.10
C ILE A 20 -31.93 -32.65 20.09
N THR A 21 -32.69 -31.99 20.96
CA THR A 21 -33.89 -32.55 21.58
C THR A 21 -35.00 -31.53 21.44
N ASP A 22 -36.21 -32.02 21.16
CA ASP A 22 -37.39 -31.21 20.90
C ASP A 22 -37.72 -30.28 22.09
N ASP A 23 -38.28 -29.12 21.72
CA ASP A 23 -38.86 -28.06 22.55
C ASP A 23 -37.91 -27.07 23.28
N ASN A 24 -37.67 -25.95 22.58
CA ASN A 24 -37.35 -24.59 23.07
C ASN A 24 -36.06 -24.29 23.89
N ILE A 25 -35.07 -23.77 23.14
CA ILE A 25 -34.16 -22.61 23.34
C ILE A 25 -33.35 -22.49 24.65
N LEU A 26 -32.02 -22.44 24.50
CA LEU A 26 -31.15 -21.32 24.90
C LEU A 26 -29.71 -21.50 24.36
N VAL A 27 -29.33 -20.75 23.32
CA VAL A 27 -27.91 -20.49 22.98
C VAL A 27 -27.75 -19.01 22.59
N LEU A 28 -27.83 -18.12 23.57
CA LEU A 28 -27.40 -16.71 23.43
C LEU A 28 -26.02 -16.51 24.07
N TRP A 29 -25.03 -17.29 23.66
CA TRP A 29 -23.62 -17.01 24.02
C TRP A 29 -22.63 -17.19 22.87
N TYR A 30 -23.04 -17.81 21.74
CA TYR A 30 -22.15 -18.00 20.60
C TYR A 30 -22.15 -16.82 19.62
N SER A 31 -23.29 -16.14 19.44
CA SER A 31 -23.39 -15.02 18.51
C SER A 31 -22.63 -13.78 18.99
N ILE A 32 -22.55 -13.52 20.30
CA ILE A 32 -21.88 -12.32 20.82
C ILE A 32 -20.35 -12.45 20.70
N ILE A 33 -19.78 -13.62 20.99
CA ILE A 33 -18.32 -13.81 20.94
C ILE A 33 -17.81 -13.86 19.50
N VAL A 34 -18.52 -14.52 18.58
CA VAL A 34 -18.13 -14.54 17.17
C VAL A 34 -18.28 -13.15 16.54
N THR A 35 -19.33 -12.40 16.90
CA THR A 35 -19.52 -11.03 16.40
C THR A 35 -18.50 -10.04 16.99
N ASP A 36 -18.10 -10.20 18.27
CA ASP A 36 -17.06 -9.36 18.89
C ASP A 36 -15.66 -9.69 18.33
N LEU A 37 -15.35 -10.96 18.03
CA LEU A 37 -14.07 -11.36 17.43
C LEU A 37 -13.93 -10.95 15.95
N THR A 38 -15.02 -10.93 15.18
CA THR A 38 -15.02 -10.38 13.81
C THR A 38 -14.90 -8.86 13.83
N GLN A 39 -15.65 -8.15 14.69
CA GLN A 39 -15.54 -6.69 14.83
C GLN A 39 -14.18 -6.21 15.40
N LYS A 40 -13.56 -6.95 16.32
CA LYS A 40 -12.20 -6.63 16.85
C LYS A 40 -11.09 -6.87 15.83
N LYS A 41 -11.26 -7.85 14.93
CA LYS A 41 -10.35 -8.05 13.81
C LYS A 41 -10.47 -6.84 12.86
N ASP A 42 -11.68 -6.48 12.45
CA ASP A 42 -11.93 -5.41 11.47
C ASP A 42 -11.35 -4.04 11.84
N LYS A 43 -11.43 -3.62 13.11
CA LYS A 43 -10.84 -2.32 13.55
C LYS A 43 -9.30 -2.29 13.58
N ARG A 44 -8.62 -3.44 13.55
CA ARG A 44 -7.16 -3.49 13.74
C ARG A 44 -6.38 -3.06 12.50
N TRP A 45 -7.01 -3.09 11.32
CA TRP A 45 -6.38 -2.84 10.02
C TRP A 45 -6.88 -1.56 9.32
N GLU A 46 -7.91 -0.90 9.85
CA GLU A 46 -8.32 0.43 9.37
C GLU A 46 -7.18 1.47 9.41
N LYS A 47 -6.17 1.25 10.27
CA LYS A 47 -5.04 2.18 10.45
C LYS A 47 -3.94 2.09 9.38
N MET A 48 -4.00 1.17 8.43
CA MET A 48 -3.00 1.05 7.35
C MET A 48 -3.48 1.55 5.98
N LYS A 49 -4.59 2.29 5.97
CA LYS A 49 -5.12 3.01 4.80
C LYS A 49 -5.48 4.44 5.16
N LEU A 50 -5.71 5.27 4.15
CA LEU A 50 -6.16 6.64 4.32
C LEU A 50 -7.60 6.70 4.86
N SER A 51 -7.98 7.83 5.46
CA SER A 51 -9.39 8.11 5.76
C SER A 51 -10.15 8.37 4.46
N LYS A 52 -11.47 8.28 4.50
CA LYS A 52 -12.31 8.52 3.32
C LYS A 52 -12.08 9.92 2.73
N GLU A 53 -11.97 10.93 3.59
CA GLU A 53 -11.74 12.33 3.20
C GLU A 53 -10.36 12.49 2.56
N ASP A 54 -9.34 11.82 3.09
CA ASP A 54 -7.99 11.83 2.53
C ASP A 54 -7.95 11.10 1.17
N VAL A 55 -8.72 10.03 0.98
CA VAL A 55 -8.86 9.33 -0.30
C VAL A 55 -9.57 10.20 -1.35
N GLU A 56 -10.67 10.84 -0.98
CA GLU A 56 -11.42 11.75 -1.86
C GLU A 56 -10.54 12.93 -2.30
N LEU A 57 -9.80 13.52 -1.34
CA LEU A 57 -8.82 14.57 -1.64
C LEU A 57 -7.73 14.07 -2.57
N PHE A 58 -7.14 12.90 -2.31
CA PHE A 58 -6.11 12.33 -3.19
C PHE A 58 -6.63 12.20 -4.62
N TYR A 59 -7.78 11.57 -4.85
CA TYR A 59 -8.30 11.38 -6.21
C TYR A 59 -8.74 12.68 -6.88
N LYS A 60 -9.25 13.68 -6.13
CA LYS A 60 -9.51 15.02 -6.66
C LYS A 60 -8.23 15.62 -7.25
N LEU A 61 -7.15 15.62 -6.47
CA LEU A 61 -5.87 16.21 -6.88
C LEU A 61 -5.19 15.41 -7.99
N TYR A 62 -5.20 14.07 -7.87
CA TYR A 62 -4.51 13.17 -8.79
C TYR A 62 -5.14 13.21 -10.17
N TYR A 63 -6.48 13.10 -10.27
CA TYR A 63 -7.16 13.21 -11.56
C TYR A 63 -7.12 14.63 -12.14
N SER A 64 -7.01 15.68 -11.31
CA SER A 64 -6.76 17.04 -11.80
C SER A 64 -5.43 17.13 -12.56
N LEU A 65 -4.37 16.58 -11.96
CA LEU A 65 -3.04 16.52 -12.59
C LEU A 65 -3.04 15.63 -13.83
N LEU A 66 -3.65 14.44 -13.77
CA LEU A 66 -3.69 13.54 -14.92
C LEU A 66 -4.52 14.09 -16.08
N ALA A 67 -5.63 14.78 -15.81
CA ALA A 67 -6.42 15.42 -16.85
C ALA A 67 -5.61 16.50 -17.58
N TYR A 68 -4.81 17.28 -16.84
CA TYR A 68 -3.88 18.25 -17.43
C TYR A 68 -2.83 17.60 -18.33
N VAL A 69 -2.19 16.51 -17.86
CA VAL A 69 -1.24 15.74 -18.68
C VAL A 69 -1.94 15.18 -19.92
N ASN A 70 -3.15 14.63 -19.76
CA ASN A 70 -3.92 14.13 -20.88
C ASN A 70 -4.22 15.21 -21.92
N ARG A 71 -4.61 16.43 -21.51
CA ARG A 71 -4.87 17.55 -22.43
C ARG A 71 -3.61 18.00 -23.18
N LYS A 72 -2.44 18.00 -22.54
CA LYS A 72 -1.19 18.41 -23.21
C LYS A 72 -0.70 17.42 -24.25
N PHE A 73 -0.93 16.13 -24.06
CA PHE A 73 -0.38 15.07 -24.91
C PHE A 73 -1.44 14.29 -25.70
N ASP A 74 -2.73 14.57 -25.50
CA ASP A 74 -3.88 13.97 -26.17
C ASP A 74 -3.82 12.42 -26.22
N ILE A 75 -3.59 11.83 -25.05
CA ILE A 75 -3.27 10.39 -24.87
C ILE A 75 -4.55 9.55 -24.95
N ILE A 76 -5.53 9.85 -24.10
CA ILE A 76 -6.84 9.21 -24.07
C ILE A 76 -7.83 10.14 -24.76
N LYS A 77 -8.36 9.70 -25.91
CA LYS A 77 -9.30 10.48 -26.72
C LYS A 77 -10.63 10.67 -25.97
N GLY A 78 -11.18 11.88 -26.04
CA GLY A 78 -12.49 12.20 -25.47
C GLY A 78 -12.51 12.45 -23.96
N ILE A 79 -11.35 12.40 -23.28
CA ILE A 79 -11.22 12.68 -21.85
C ILE A 79 -10.63 14.08 -21.67
N ASN A 80 -11.41 15.01 -21.12
CA ASN A 80 -10.97 16.41 -20.95
C ASN A 80 -11.00 16.89 -19.51
N SER A 81 -11.75 16.21 -18.65
CA SER A 81 -11.94 16.56 -17.24
C SER A 81 -11.39 15.50 -16.27
N PRO A 82 -11.12 15.86 -15.01
CA PRO A 82 -10.77 14.91 -13.95
C PRO A 82 -11.87 13.86 -13.70
N GLU A 83 -13.13 14.23 -13.87
CA GLU A 83 -14.28 13.36 -13.68
C GLU A 83 -14.32 12.23 -14.71
N ASP A 84 -13.98 12.52 -15.97
CA ASP A 84 -13.94 11.55 -17.06
C ASP A 84 -12.95 10.40 -16.78
N LEU A 85 -11.86 10.69 -16.07
CA LEU A 85 -10.81 9.72 -15.73
C LEU A 85 -11.26 8.66 -14.73
N ARG A 86 -12.30 8.92 -13.91
CA ARG A 86 -12.78 7.96 -12.90
C ARG A 86 -13.32 6.67 -13.50
N GLY A 87 -13.83 6.74 -14.73
CA GLY A 87 -14.39 5.59 -15.45
C GLY A 87 -13.38 4.90 -16.38
N CYS A 88 -12.17 5.42 -16.52
CA CYS A 88 -11.19 4.87 -17.45
C CYS A 88 -10.60 3.54 -16.95
N PRO A 89 -10.32 2.59 -17.85
CA PRO A 89 -9.53 1.41 -17.53
C PRO A 89 -8.16 1.81 -16.97
N ILE A 90 -7.65 1.02 -16.03
CA ILE A 90 -6.37 1.31 -15.36
C ILE A 90 -5.20 1.32 -16.36
N GLU A 91 -5.29 0.55 -17.43
CA GLU A 91 -4.30 0.49 -18.50
C GLU A 91 -4.20 1.82 -19.27
N GLU A 92 -5.32 2.51 -19.49
CA GLU A 92 -5.34 3.83 -20.12
C GLU A 92 -4.80 4.90 -19.17
N ILE A 93 -5.21 4.87 -17.90
CA ILE A 93 -4.65 5.75 -16.86
C ILE A 93 -3.12 5.57 -16.78
N ASN A 94 -2.64 4.33 -16.84
CA ASN A 94 -1.22 4.03 -16.77
C ASN A 94 -0.41 4.65 -17.93
N LYS A 95 -1.02 4.86 -19.12
CA LYS A 95 -0.34 5.58 -20.22
C LYS A 95 -0.07 7.04 -19.85
N VAL A 96 -1.04 7.68 -19.18
CA VAL A 96 -0.92 9.08 -18.72
C VAL A 96 0.10 9.20 -17.59
N THR A 97 0.04 8.31 -16.59
CA THR A 97 0.96 8.33 -15.44
C THR A 97 2.40 8.04 -15.87
N ASN A 98 2.62 7.15 -16.84
CA ASN A 98 3.94 6.90 -17.41
C ASN A 98 4.59 8.16 -18.01
N ILE A 99 3.81 9.01 -18.67
CA ILE A 99 4.31 10.29 -19.19
C ILE A 99 4.60 11.26 -18.03
N LEU A 100 3.70 11.36 -17.06
CA LEU A 100 3.86 12.20 -15.87
C LEU A 100 5.19 11.91 -15.15
N TYR A 101 5.46 10.64 -14.83
CA TYR A 101 6.67 10.28 -14.06
C TYR A 101 7.95 10.28 -14.91
N ARG A 102 7.87 10.16 -16.24
CA ARG A 102 9.01 10.40 -17.14
C ARG A 102 9.34 11.88 -17.30
N GLN A 103 8.38 12.77 -17.07
CA GLN A 103 8.56 14.22 -17.15
C GLN A 103 8.03 14.93 -15.89
N PRO A 104 8.69 14.78 -14.73
CA PRO A 104 8.20 15.34 -13.47
C PRO A 104 7.99 16.87 -13.48
N ARG A 105 8.65 17.59 -14.41
CA ARG A 105 8.43 19.02 -14.66
C ARG A 105 6.97 19.37 -14.98
N LEU A 106 6.18 18.41 -15.47
CA LEU A 106 4.74 18.58 -15.69
C LEU A 106 3.99 18.90 -14.40
N ILE A 107 4.48 18.47 -13.23
CA ILE A 107 3.93 18.80 -11.92
C ILE A 107 4.11 20.30 -11.64
N ASP A 108 5.32 20.82 -11.81
CA ASP A 108 5.60 22.24 -11.60
C ASP A 108 4.84 23.11 -12.60
N LEU A 109 4.74 22.68 -13.87
CA LEU A 109 3.93 23.37 -14.88
C LEU A 109 2.45 23.38 -14.52
N PHE A 110 1.88 22.27 -14.04
CA PHE A 110 0.49 22.22 -13.60
C PHE A 110 0.21 23.23 -12.47
N VAL A 111 1.10 23.29 -11.47
CA VAL A 111 0.97 24.22 -10.34
C VAL A 111 1.06 25.68 -10.79
N ALA A 112 1.85 25.97 -11.84
CA ALA A 112 1.99 27.31 -12.39
C ALA A 112 0.84 27.73 -13.32
N GLU A 113 0.34 26.81 -14.15
CA GLU A 113 -0.66 27.09 -15.18
C GLU A 113 -2.11 27.05 -14.65
N GLU A 114 -2.41 26.23 -13.63
CA GLU A 114 -3.79 25.94 -13.20
C GLU A 114 -4.12 26.30 -11.74
N PRO A 115 -3.74 27.49 -11.20
CA PRO A 115 -3.91 27.79 -9.77
C PRO A 115 -5.36 28.11 -9.36
N SER A 116 -6.27 28.44 -10.29
CA SER A 116 -7.57 29.06 -9.95
C SER A 116 -8.62 28.11 -9.36
N ASN A 117 -8.42 26.78 -9.46
CA ASN A 117 -9.41 25.78 -9.04
C ASN A 117 -9.00 24.99 -7.77
N LEU A 118 -7.80 25.22 -7.24
CA LEU A 118 -7.23 24.50 -6.10
C LEU A 118 -6.72 25.48 -5.05
N SER A 119 -6.83 25.11 -3.78
CA SER A 119 -6.27 25.92 -2.68
C SER A 119 -4.73 25.85 -2.66
N SER A 120 -4.09 26.76 -1.93
CA SER A 120 -2.63 26.72 -1.73
C SER A 120 -2.15 25.41 -1.11
N ASP A 121 -2.94 24.85 -0.18
CA ASP A 121 -2.63 23.59 0.49
C ASP A 121 -2.73 22.42 -0.48
N GLU A 122 -3.74 22.44 -1.35
CA GLU A 122 -3.93 21.44 -2.41
C GLU A 122 -2.79 21.47 -3.44
N LEU A 123 -2.41 22.67 -3.90
CA LEU A 123 -1.27 22.87 -4.79
C LEU A 123 0.06 22.46 -4.13
N SER A 124 0.20 22.69 -2.81
CA SER A 124 1.36 22.24 -2.05
C SER A 124 1.47 20.71 -2.00
N ILE A 125 0.34 20.01 -1.82
CA ILE A 125 0.31 18.54 -1.91
C ILE A 125 0.76 18.08 -3.29
N ILE A 126 0.20 18.65 -4.37
CA ILE A 126 0.58 18.26 -5.74
C ILE A 126 2.05 18.57 -6.01
N SER A 127 2.53 19.76 -5.63
CA SER A 127 3.95 20.14 -5.79
C SER A 127 4.88 19.18 -5.06
N SER A 128 4.46 18.63 -3.92
CA SER A 128 5.25 17.65 -3.17
C SER A 128 5.47 16.35 -3.94
N TRP A 129 4.56 15.97 -4.85
CA TRP A 129 4.62 14.71 -5.61
C TRP A 129 5.83 14.62 -6.54
N LYS A 130 6.55 15.71 -6.82
CA LYS A 130 7.85 15.64 -7.51
C LYS A 130 8.92 14.87 -6.74
N ASN A 131 8.71 14.67 -5.43
CA ASN A 131 9.57 13.85 -4.58
C ASN A 131 9.15 12.37 -4.56
N PHE A 132 8.43 11.91 -5.60
CA PHE A 132 8.01 10.53 -5.71
C PHE A 132 9.22 9.57 -5.73
N VAL A 133 8.96 8.32 -5.33
CA VAL A 133 9.91 7.22 -5.49
C VAL A 133 9.24 6.16 -6.35
N MET A 134 9.72 5.98 -7.57
CA MET A 134 9.26 4.95 -8.49
C MET A 134 10.24 3.79 -8.50
N GLY A 135 9.73 2.56 -8.45
CA GLY A 135 10.59 1.39 -8.54
C GLY A 135 9.89 0.07 -8.26
N ARG A 136 10.72 -0.95 -8.08
CA ARG A 136 10.30 -2.27 -7.64
C ARG A 136 10.50 -2.37 -6.14
N PHE A 137 9.48 -2.86 -5.46
CA PHE A 137 9.47 -3.02 -4.02
C PHE A 137 9.06 -4.44 -3.65
N LEU A 138 9.64 -4.94 -2.57
CA LEU A 138 9.15 -6.12 -1.91
C LEU A 138 8.15 -5.71 -0.83
N ILE A 139 6.87 -6.08 -1.01
CA ILE A 139 5.89 -6.05 0.08
C ILE A 139 6.35 -7.08 1.11
N PHE A 140 6.97 -6.59 2.18
CA PHE A 140 7.69 -7.44 3.12
C PHE A 140 6.85 -7.78 4.34
N ARG A 141 6.03 -6.84 4.82
CA ARG A 141 5.21 -7.02 6.02
C ARG A 141 4.03 -6.05 6.08
N TYR A 142 2.86 -6.56 6.47
CA TYR A 142 1.72 -5.74 6.89
C TYR A 142 1.86 -5.37 8.38
N LEU A 143 1.89 -4.08 8.71
CA LEU A 143 1.93 -3.57 10.08
C LEU A 143 0.64 -2.81 10.40
N LYS A 144 0.38 -2.57 11.68
CA LYS A 144 -0.85 -1.90 12.13
C LYS A 144 -1.05 -0.49 11.54
N LYS A 145 0.04 0.24 11.25
CA LYS A 145 0.00 1.65 10.82
C LYS A 145 0.29 1.85 9.33
N TYR A 146 0.90 0.86 8.66
CA TYR A 146 1.35 0.95 7.28
C TYR A 146 1.85 -0.43 6.82
N THR A 147 2.08 -0.57 5.52
CA THR A 147 2.73 -1.74 4.93
C THR A 147 4.18 -1.42 4.60
N ILE A 148 5.09 -2.36 4.85
CA ILE A 148 6.50 -2.21 4.51
C ILE A 148 6.70 -2.52 3.03
N PHE A 149 7.08 -1.50 2.28
CA PHE A 149 7.64 -1.59 0.94
C PHE A 149 9.15 -1.52 1.08
N LEU A 150 9.82 -2.65 0.84
CA LEU A 150 11.27 -2.75 0.93
C LEU A 150 11.89 -2.55 -0.46
N ASP A 151 12.64 -1.47 -0.62
CA ASP A 151 13.54 -1.27 -1.76
C ASP A 151 14.81 -2.11 -1.51
N LEU A 152 15.08 -3.04 -2.43
CA LEU A 152 16.22 -3.96 -2.41
C LEU A 152 17.40 -3.47 -3.24
N SER A 153 17.47 -2.17 -3.52
CA SER A 153 18.66 -1.54 -4.12
C SER A 153 19.91 -1.74 -3.25
N ASN A 154 21.09 -1.41 -3.79
CA ASN A 154 22.38 -1.58 -3.10
C ASN A 154 22.45 -0.96 -1.69
N THR A 155 21.59 0.02 -1.41
CA THR A 155 21.40 0.57 -0.07
C THR A 155 19.93 0.44 0.29
N PRO A 156 19.55 -0.68 0.94
CA PRO A 156 18.16 -1.03 1.21
C PRO A 156 17.42 0.06 1.99
N LYS A 157 16.14 0.25 1.66
CA LYS A 157 15.27 1.21 2.34
C LYS A 157 13.91 0.60 2.61
N ALA A 158 13.39 0.81 3.81
CA ALA A 158 12.08 0.34 4.22
C ALA A 158 11.11 1.53 4.31
N TYR A 159 10.15 1.56 3.39
CA TYR A 159 9.10 2.59 3.36
C TYR A 159 7.83 2.09 4.06
N GLY A 160 7.29 2.90 4.97
CA GLY A 160 5.98 2.68 5.55
C GLY A 160 4.90 3.33 4.68
N VAL A 161 4.21 2.52 3.89
CA VAL A 161 3.24 2.98 2.88
C VAL A 161 1.80 2.70 3.35
N LEU A 162 0.94 3.71 3.24
CA LEU A 162 -0.50 3.60 3.45
C LEU A 162 -1.20 3.25 2.13
N ALA A 163 -2.20 2.39 2.22
CA ALA A 163 -3.09 2.13 1.10
C ALA A 163 -4.14 3.26 0.95
N LEU A 164 -4.86 3.26 -0.17
CA LEU A 164 -5.92 4.23 -0.45
C LEU A 164 -7.26 3.73 0.12
N THR A 165 -8.10 3.11 -0.70
CA THR A 165 -9.45 2.63 -0.30
C THR A 165 -9.42 1.25 0.35
N PHE A 166 -8.73 0.31 -0.31
CA PHE A 166 -8.55 -1.07 0.15
C PHE A 166 -7.13 -1.24 0.68
N THR A 167 -6.96 -2.06 1.70
CA THR A 167 -5.64 -2.36 2.24
C THR A 167 -4.85 -3.28 1.31
N PHE A 168 -3.52 -3.28 1.41
CA PHE A 168 -2.69 -4.08 0.51
C PHE A 168 -2.90 -5.59 0.68
N ASP A 169 -3.26 -6.07 1.87
CA ASP A 169 -3.57 -7.49 2.10
C ASP A 169 -4.96 -7.90 1.58
N GLU A 170 -5.91 -6.97 1.51
CA GLU A 170 -7.17 -7.16 0.77
C GLU A 170 -6.89 -7.30 -0.74
N MET A 171 -5.97 -6.49 -1.28
CA MET A 171 -5.65 -6.47 -2.72
C MET A 171 -4.72 -7.61 -3.17
N LEU A 172 -3.72 -7.96 -2.36
CA LEU A 172 -2.63 -8.87 -2.73
C LEU A 172 -2.67 -10.21 -1.98
N GLY A 173 -3.52 -10.32 -0.95
CA GLY A 173 -3.57 -11.47 -0.07
C GLY A 173 -2.49 -11.47 1.02
N GLN A 174 -2.53 -12.52 1.84
CA GLN A 174 -1.69 -12.66 3.06
C GLN A 174 -0.33 -13.33 2.81
N SER A 175 -0.08 -13.85 1.60
CA SER A 175 1.13 -14.62 1.30
C SER A 175 2.30 -13.68 0.98
N LEU A 176 3.16 -13.44 1.96
CA LEU A 176 4.34 -12.59 1.83
C LEU A 176 5.64 -13.42 1.67
N PRO A 177 6.70 -12.84 1.07
CA PRO A 177 6.74 -11.51 0.47
C PRO A 177 6.24 -11.49 -1.00
N ILE A 178 5.83 -10.32 -1.49
CA ILE A 178 5.33 -10.10 -2.87
C ILE A 178 6.17 -9.01 -3.53
N MET A 179 6.69 -9.26 -4.73
CA MET A 179 7.35 -8.21 -5.52
C MET A 179 6.31 -7.42 -6.30
N VAL A 180 6.41 -6.10 -6.24
CA VAL A 180 5.51 -5.16 -6.94
C VAL A 180 6.32 -4.07 -7.63
N GLU A 181 5.76 -3.50 -8.69
CA GLU A 181 6.15 -2.20 -9.21
C GLU A 181 5.11 -1.17 -8.76
N ALA A 182 5.59 -0.03 -8.26
CA ALA A 182 4.73 1.02 -7.71
C ALA A 182 5.40 2.40 -7.81
N VAL A 183 4.58 3.44 -7.68
CA VAL A 183 5.06 4.80 -7.41
C VAL A 183 4.61 5.21 -6.01
N LEU A 184 5.56 5.60 -5.17
CA LEU A 184 5.33 6.10 -3.83
C LEU A 184 5.27 7.62 -3.85
N LEU A 185 4.20 8.20 -3.30
CA LEU A 185 3.93 9.64 -3.28
C LEU A 185 3.91 10.19 -1.84
N PRO A 186 4.45 11.39 -1.60
CA PRO A 186 4.18 12.14 -0.38
C PRO A 186 2.71 12.58 -0.31
N PHE A 187 2.10 12.42 0.87
CA PHE A 187 0.75 12.92 1.12
C PHE A 187 0.56 13.24 2.61
N LYS A 188 0.43 14.52 2.97
CA LYS A 188 0.22 14.98 4.36
C LYS A 188 1.14 14.30 5.39
N ASN A 189 2.46 14.36 5.16
CA ASN A 189 3.50 13.72 5.99
C ASN A 189 3.44 12.18 6.07
N LYS A 190 2.70 11.54 5.17
CA LYS A 190 2.64 10.09 4.98
C LYS A 190 3.21 9.73 3.60
N ILE A 191 3.45 8.44 3.38
CA ILE A 191 3.71 7.88 2.05
C ILE A 191 2.50 7.04 1.64
N ILE A 192 2.01 7.28 0.43
CA ILE A 192 0.97 6.48 -0.23
C ILE A 192 1.50 5.94 -1.55
N TYR A 193 0.73 5.09 -2.21
CA TYR A 193 0.95 4.77 -3.62
C TYR A 193 -0.01 5.58 -4.51
N ASP A 194 0.27 5.65 -5.80
CA ASP A 194 -0.47 6.44 -6.77
C ASP A 194 -1.79 5.82 -7.26
N GLY A 195 -2.20 4.70 -6.68
CA GLY A 195 -3.36 3.93 -7.11
C GLY A 195 -3.05 2.84 -8.15
N ILE A 196 -1.82 2.78 -8.67
CA ILE A 196 -1.37 1.73 -9.60
C ILE A 196 -0.36 0.83 -8.88
N LEU A 197 -0.63 -0.47 -8.88
CA LEU A 197 0.22 -1.47 -8.26
C LEU A 197 0.31 -2.71 -9.16
N ILE A 198 1.51 -3.04 -9.62
CA ILE A 198 1.72 -4.15 -10.57
C ILE A 198 2.46 -5.28 -9.85
N PRO A 199 1.76 -6.34 -9.40
CA PRO A 199 2.40 -7.47 -8.75
C PRO A 199 3.06 -8.42 -9.76
N TYR A 200 4.22 -8.96 -9.38
CA TYR A 200 4.92 -9.99 -10.15
C TYR A 200 4.46 -11.38 -9.71
N ARG A 201 4.18 -12.26 -10.68
CA ARG A 201 3.84 -13.68 -10.43
C ARG A 201 5.09 -14.51 -10.18
N ILE A 202 5.75 -14.28 -9.05
CA ILE A 202 6.98 -14.99 -8.65
C ILE A 202 6.87 -15.51 -7.22
N THR A 203 7.55 -16.63 -6.95
CA THR A 203 7.66 -17.22 -5.61
C THR A 203 9.12 -17.23 -5.17
N PHE A 204 9.35 -17.07 -3.87
CA PHE A 204 10.69 -16.95 -3.30
C PHE A 204 11.03 -18.18 -2.47
N GLY A 205 12.17 -18.81 -2.77
CA GLY A 205 12.73 -19.89 -1.97
C GLY A 205 13.23 -19.41 -0.59
N SER A 206 13.52 -20.34 0.32
CA SER A 206 14.00 -20.02 1.67
C SER A 206 15.31 -19.23 1.69
N GLY A 207 16.25 -19.53 0.78
CA GLY A 207 17.55 -18.85 0.71
C GLY A 207 17.43 -17.34 0.49
N ILE A 208 16.74 -16.91 -0.57
CA ILE A 208 16.55 -15.48 -0.87
C ILE A 208 15.63 -14.78 0.16
N ARG A 209 14.75 -15.52 0.83
CA ARG A 209 13.95 -14.95 1.93
C ARG A 209 14.80 -14.52 3.12
N HIS A 210 15.93 -15.19 3.36
CA HIS A 210 16.87 -14.78 4.41
C HIS A 210 17.49 -13.43 4.08
N SER A 211 17.99 -13.25 2.84
CA SER A 211 18.59 -11.98 2.42
C SER A 211 17.61 -10.81 2.43
N PHE A 212 16.31 -11.05 2.21
CA PHE A 212 15.29 -10.01 2.38
C PHE A 212 15.13 -9.56 3.83
N ASN A 213 15.23 -10.48 4.79
CA ASN A 213 15.21 -10.12 6.20
C ASN A 213 16.45 -9.31 6.57
N ASP A 214 17.62 -9.69 6.06
CA ASP A 214 18.88 -8.96 6.30
C ASP A 214 18.79 -7.54 5.73
N ALA A 215 18.33 -7.39 4.48
CA ALA A 215 18.10 -6.09 3.86
C ALA A 215 17.09 -5.23 4.65
N TYR A 216 16.03 -5.84 5.20
CA TYR A 216 15.08 -5.12 6.06
C TYR A 216 15.71 -4.67 7.38
N GLN A 217 16.52 -5.51 8.04
CA GLN A 217 17.22 -5.12 9.27
C GLN A 217 18.25 -4.03 9.00
N GLU A 218 19.00 -4.12 7.91
CA GLU A 218 19.95 -3.09 7.48
C GLU A 218 19.23 -1.75 7.25
N ALA A 219 18.17 -1.75 6.43
CA ALA A 219 17.38 -0.55 6.16
C ALA A 219 16.86 0.09 7.45
N LYS A 220 16.29 -0.73 8.34
CA LYS A 220 15.74 -0.26 9.61
C LYS A 220 16.82 0.25 10.57
N SER A 221 17.98 -0.40 10.62
CA SER A 221 19.10 0.04 11.47
C SER A 221 19.72 1.33 10.98
N ARG A 222 19.77 1.54 9.66
CA ARG A 222 20.47 2.67 9.06
C ARG A 222 19.59 3.93 8.96
N PHE A 223 18.31 3.75 8.62
CA PHE A 223 17.42 4.88 8.31
C PHE A 223 16.11 4.86 9.10
N GLY A 224 15.89 3.86 9.96
CA GLY A 224 14.58 3.58 10.50
C GLY A 224 13.58 3.16 9.41
N ILE A 225 12.28 3.30 9.71
CA ILE A 225 11.23 3.16 8.70
C ILE A 225 10.92 4.54 8.14
N ILE A 226 11.09 4.72 6.83
CA ILE A 226 10.82 5.97 6.15
C ILE A 226 9.31 6.12 5.98
N THR A 227 8.72 7.12 6.64
CA THR A 227 7.25 7.33 6.63
C THR A 227 6.82 8.63 5.96
N SER A 228 7.76 9.43 5.45
CA SER A 228 7.50 10.67 4.70
C SER A 228 8.53 10.89 3.59
N LEU A 229 8.14 11.67 2.58
CA LEU A 229 9.00 12.10 1.46
C LEU A 229 9.00 13.64 1.38
N PRO A 230 10.08 14.29 0.90
CA PRO A 230 11.35 13.70 0.47
C PRO A 230 12.14 13.10 1.63
N PHE A 231 12.76 11.95 1.39
CA PHE A 231 13.70 11.34 2.33
C PHE A 231 15.12 11.82 2.03
N SER A 232 15.84 12.24 3.06
CA SER A 232 17.26 12.60 2.99
C SER A 232 18.03 11.78 4.04
N PRO A 233 18.97 10.90 3.61
CA PRO A 233 19.69 10.02 4.53
C PRO A 233 20.61 10.78 5.49
N GLU A 234 21.20 11.91 5.05
CA GLU A 234 22.09 12.75 5.86
C GLU A 234 21.39 13.30 7.13
N ARG A 235 20.12 13.69 7.01
CA ARG A 235 19.32 14.16 8.16
C ARG A 235 18.98 13.05 9.14
N ALA A 236 18.87 11.81 8.67
CA ALA A 236 18.57 10.66 9.52
C ALA A 236 19.80 10.25 10.34
N GLU A 237 20.97 10.19 9.70
CA GLU A 237 22.24 9.83 10.35
C GLU A 237 22.68 10.89 11.40
N GLN A 238 22.44 12.19 11.15
CA GLN A 238 22.69 13.26 12.12
C GLN A 238 21.78 13.21 13.35
N SER A 239 20.47 12.95 13.15
CA SER A 239 19.52 12.80 14.27
C SER A 239 19.93 11.69 15.24
N ASP A 240 20.45 10.58 14.73
CA ASP A 240 20.84 9.45 15.58
C ASP A 240 22.19 9.67 16.26
N ALA A 241 23.12 10.39 15.62
CA ALA A 241 24.36 10.85 16.25
C ALA A 241 24.10 11.81 17.42
N ASP A 242 23.10 12.69 17.30
CA ASP A 242 22.74 13.64 18.37
C ASP A 242 22.04 12.95 19.56
N LYS A 243 21.30 11.86 19.34
CA LYS A 243 20.70 11.05 20.42
C LYS A 243 21.72 10.26 21.24
N LEU A 244 22.92 10.02 20.69
CA LEU A 244 24.02 9.32 21.38
C LEU A 244 24.90 10.27 22.22
N ARG A 245 24.63 11.58 22.18
CA ARG A 245 25.41 12.62 22.89
C ARG A 245 24.82 13.02 24.25
N PHE A 246 23.78 12.33 24.73
CA PHE A 246 23.13 12.58 26.01
C PHE A 246 23.03 11.31 26.86
#